data_AF-A0A355EKG1-F1
#
_entry.id   AF-A0A355EKG1-F1
#
_cell.length_a   1.000
_cell.length_b   1.000
_cell.length_c   1.000
_cell.angle_alpha   90.00
_cell.angle_beta   90.00
_cell.angle_gamma   90.00
#
_symmetry.space_group_name_H-M   'P 1'
#
loop_
_entity.id
_entity.type
_entity.pdbx_description
1 polymer ?
#
loop_
_entity_poly.entity_id
_entity_poly.type
_entity_poly.pdbx_seq_one_letter_code
_entity_poly.pdbx_strand_id
1 'polypeptide(L)'
;MKSHFGINAYSRTASRYQIESLLYTRLIYILLFQRLLYNPLLYEIDRRHERKLSILKCASFFTQYHWLIPLMTQSSNRHLLIDILGRLCTYDKRKRLNYEQMLENYVKQNHED
;
A
#
# COMPACT_ATOMS: atom_id res chain seq x y z
N MET A 1 -15.98 17.45 -7.36
CA MET A 1 -14.74 16.73 -6.97
C MET A 1 -14.91 16.14 -5.57
N LYS A 2 -14.97 14.80 -5.44
CA LYS A 2 -14.93 14.13 -4.14
C LYS A 2 -13.47 14.15 -3.65
N SER A 3 -13.19 14.89 -2.58
CA SER A 3 -11.87 14.90 -1.94
C SER A 3 -11.65 13.57 -1.22
N HIS A 4 -10.78 12.72 -1.76
CA HIS A 4 -10.41 11.42 -1.19
C HIS A 4 -9.62 11.52 0.13
N PHE A 5 -9.25 12.74 0.56
CA PHE A 5 -8.43 12.96 1.75
C PHE A 5 -9.23 13.33 3.01
N GLY A 6 -10.57 13.35 2.93
CA GLY A 6 -11.42 13.65 4.09
C GLY A 6 -11.26 15.08 4.63
N ILE A 7 -10.67 15.99 3.84
CA ILE A 7 -10.37 17.37 4.27
C ILE A 7 -11.65 18.20 4.45
N ASN A 8 -12.79 17.73 3.92
CA ASN A 8 -14.07 18.43 4.05
C ASN A 8 -14.70 18.33 5.46
N ALA A 9 -14.11 17.58 6.40
CA ALA A 9 -14.58 17.50 7.78
C ALA A 9 -14.11 18.68 8.65
N TYR A 10 -13.18 19.51 8.17
CA TYR A 10 -12.74 20.69 8.92
C TYR A 10 -13.74 21.81 8.69
N SER A 11 -14.49 22.16 9.75
CA SER A 11 -15.35 23.33 9.76
C SER A 11 -14.54 24.56 9.37
N ARG A 12 -15.20 25.56 8.77
CA ARG A 12 -14.62 26.89 8.48
C ARG A 12 -14.08 27.63 9.73
N THR A 13 -14.12 27.00 10.90
CA THR A 13 -13.71 27.51 12.22
C THR A 13 -12.48 26.80 12.80
N ALA A 14 -11.86 25.83 12.10
CA ALA A 14 -10.65 25.17 12.59
C ALA A 14 -9.48 26.18 12.67
N SER A 15 -8.87 26.29 13.85
CA SER A 15 -7.72 27.18 14.08
C SER A 15 -6.54 26.75 13.20
N ARG A 16 -5.79 27.71 12.64
CA ARG A 16 -4.60 27.44 11.83
C ARG A 16 -3.65 26.44 12.51
N TYR A 17 -3.48 26.57 13.83
CA TYR A 17 -2.67 25.67 14.65
C TYR A 17 -3.19 24.22 14.68
N GLN A 18 -4.50 24.01 14.64
CA GLN A 18 -5.09 22.67 14.61
C GLN A 18 -4.81 21.96 13.27
N ILE A 19 -4.92 22.71 12.17
CA ILE A 19 -4.61 22.20 10.83
C ILE A 19 -3.12 21.87 10.74
N GLU A 20 -2.26 22.75 11.23
CA GLU A 20 -0.80 22.55 11.20
C GLU A 20 -0.36 21.37 12.05
N SER A 21 -0.88 21.26 13.29
CA SER A 21 -0.64 20.12 14.19
C SER A 21 -1.06 18.79 13.56
N LEU A 22 -2.22 18.76 12.89
CA LEU A 22 -2.69 17.57 12.18
C LEU A 22 -1.76 17.18 11.03
N LEU A 23 -1.32 18.15 10.22
CA LEU A 23 -0.39 17.92 9.12
C LEU A 23 0.92 17.33 9.63
N TYR A 24 1.53 17.94 10.66
CA TYR A 24 2.76 17.43 11.25
C TYR A 24 2.57 16.02 11.83
N THR A 25 1.47 15.78 12.54
CA THR A 25 1.18 14.45 13.10
C THR A 25 1.08 13.39 12.00
N ARG A 26 0.42 13.71 10.87
CA ARG A 26 0.33 12.80 9.72
C ARG A 26 1.70 12.56 9.07
N LEU A 27 2.51 13.60 8.90
CA LEU A 27 3.86 13.47 8.35
C LEU A 27 4.77 12.61 9.25
N ILE A 28 4.71 12.84 10.57
CA ILE A 28 5.43 12.03 11.56
C ILE A 28 4.98 10.57 11.46
N TYR A 29 3.67 10.32 11.41
CA TYR A 29 3.15 8.97 11.27
C TYR A 29 3.62 8.28 9.98
N ILE A 30 3.57 8.97 8.84
CA ILE A 30 4.05 8.45 7.56
C ILE A 30 5.54 8.12 7.64
N LEU A 31 6.34 9.00 8.24
CA LEU A 31 7.78 8.79 8.41
C LEU A 31 8.08 7.55 9.28
N LEU A 32 7.38 7.42 10.41
CA LEU A 32 7.53 6.28 11.32
C LEU A 32 7.10 4.98 10.62
N PHE A 33 5.95 4.99 9.94
CA PHE A 33 5.48 3.84 9.17
C PHE A 33 6.49 3.43 8.09
N GLN A 34 7.00 4.41 7.33
CA GLN A 34 7.98 4.16 6.27
C GLN A 34 9.26 3.53 6.82
N ARG A 35 9.82 4.12 7.88
CA ARG A 35 11.14 3.74 8.41
C ARG A 35 11.10 2.46 9.22
N LEU A 36 10.06 2.27 10.06
CA LEU A 36 9.99 1.17 11.02
C LEU A 36 9.28 -0.07 10.48
N LEU A 37 8.32 0.09 9.57
CA LEU A 37 7.53 -1.03 9.04
C LEU A 37 7.81 -1.28 7.57
N TYR A 38 7.60 -0.28 6.72
CA TYR A 38 7.62 -0.50 5.27
C TYR A 38 9.01 -0.87 4.74
N ASN A 39 10.06 -0.14 5.10
CA ASN A 39 11.40 -0.40 4.59
C ASN A 39 11.94 -1.80 4.98
N PRO A 40 11.85 -2.25 6.25
CA PRO A 40 12.22 -3.62 6.61
C PRO A 40 11.43 -4.67 5.84
N LEU A 41 10.12 -4.47 5.70
CA LEU A 41 9.26 -5.41 4.99
C LEU A 41 9.52 -5.45 3.50
N LEU A 42 9.83 -4.31 2.90
CA LEU A 42 10.22 -4.23 1.51
C LEU A 42 11.44 -5.13 1.26
N TYR A 43 12.47 -5.02 2.09
CA TYR A 43 13.67 -5.84 1.97
C TYR A 43 13.39 -7.33 2.20
N GLU A 44 12.63 -7.67 3.25
CA GLU A 44 12.34 -9.07 3.57
C GLU A 44 11.47 -9.77 2.52
N ILE A 45 10.44 -9.08 2.02
CA ILE A 45 9.51 -9.63 1.03
C ILE A 45 10.18 -9.73 -0.34
N ASP A 46 11.00 -8.74 -0.71
CA ASP A 46 11.78 -8.81 -1.95
C ASP A 46 12.75 -10.00 -1.93
N ARG A 47 13.46 -10.19 -0.81
CA ARG A 47 14.38 -11.31 -0.62
C ARG A 47 13.68 -12.68 -0.61
N ARG A 48 12.47 -12.79 -0.04
CA ARG A 48 11.78 -14.08 0.14
C ARG A 48 10.89 -14.48 -1.04
N HIS A 49 10.28 -13.50 -1.71
CA HIS A 49 9.27 -13.75 -2.74
C HIS A 49 9.65 -13.22 -4.13
N GLU A 50 10.80 -12.53 -4.28
CA GLU A 50 11.22 -11.87 -5.53
C GLU A 50 10.12 -10.98 -6.11
N ARG A 51 9.45 -10.24 -5.22
CA ARG A 51 8.31 -9.39 -5.53
C ARG A 51 8.46 -8.06 -4.80
N LYS A 52 8.11 -6.99 -5.52
CA LYS A 52 8.04 -5.65 -4.95
C LYS A 52 6.79 -5.49 -4.10
N LEU A 53 6.99 -5.13 -2.83
CA LEU A 53 5.92 -4.72 -1.93
C LEU A 53 5.28 -3.42 -2.42
N SER A 54 3.96 -3.34 -2.40
CA SER A 54 3.23 -2.12 -2.71
C SER A 54 2.99 -1.31 -1.43
N ILE A 55 3.50 -0.09 -1.38
CA ILE A 55 3.26 0.84 -0.26
C ILE A 55 1.78 1.08 -0.01
N LEU A 56 0.98 1.22 -1.08
CA LEU A 56 -0.46 1.43 -1.00
C LEU A 56 -1.19 0.22 -0.39
N LYS A 57 -0.87 -0.99 -0.86
CA LYS A 57 -1.48 -2.22 -0.32
C LYS A 57 -1.06 -2.46 1.13
N CYS A 58 0.22 -2.25 1.43
CA CYS A 58 0.78 -2.38 2.78
C CYS A 58 0.14 -1.38 3.75
N ALA A 59 0.04 -0.10 3.37
CA ALA A 59 -0.61 0.92 4.19
C ALA A 59 -2.11 0.61 4.40
N SER A 60 -2.81 0.18 3.36
CA SER A 60 -4.23 -0.23 3.47
C SER A 60 -4.39 -1.42 4.41
N PHE A 61 -3.54 -2.43 4.28
CA PHE A 61 -3.55 -3.62 5.15
C PHE A 61 -3.37 -3.23 6.62
N PHE A 62 -2.36 -2.43 6.96
CA PHE A 62 -2.13 -1.99 8.34
C PHE A 62 -3.14 -0.95 8.83
N THR A 63 -3.85 -0.26 7.93
CA THR A 63 -4.99 0.57 8.33
C THR A 63 -6.16 -0.29 8.81
N GLN A 64 -6.42 -1.41 8.14
CA GLN A 64 -7.49 -2.34 8.51
C GLN A 64 -7.10 -3.27 9.67
N TYR A 65 -5.85 -3.71 9.71
CA TYR A 65 -5.33 -4.67 10.68
C TYR A 65 -4.19 -4.08 11.53
N HIS A 66 -4.38 -2.85 12.03
CA HIS A 66 -3.33 -2.12 12.76
C HIS A 66 -2.78 -2.89 13.98
N TRP A 67 -3.63 -3.73 14.59
CA TRP A 67 -3.29 -4.58 15.73
C TRP A 67 -2.24 -5.66 15.40
N LEU A 68 -1.95 -5.90 14.12
CA LEU A 68 -0.87 -6.80 13.69
C LEU A 68 0.51 -6.13 13.74
N ILE A 69 0.61 -4.81 13.87
CA ILE A 69 1.89 -4.08 13.89
C ILE A 69 2.82 -4.62 15.00
N PRO A 70 2.38 -4.82 16.26
CA PRO A 70 3.24 -5.38 17.31
C PRO A 70 3.69 -6.82 17.04
N LEU A 71 2.94 -7.60 16.25
CA LEU A 71 3.36 -8.95 15.87
C LEU A 71 4.51 -8.95 14.86
N MET A 72 4.74 -7.83 14.17
CA MET A 72 5.89 -7.66 13.27
C MET A 72 7.19 -7.43 14.04
N THR A 73 7.11 -6.90 15.26
CA THR A 73 8.27 -6.69 16.13
C THR A 73 8.60 -7.91 16.98
N GLN A 74 7.69 -8.88 17.08
CA GLN A 74 7.89 -10.15 17.79
C GLN A 74 8.35 -11.26 16.85
N SER A 75 9.37 -12.03 17.24
CA SER A 75 10.06 -12.98 16.36
C SER A 75 9.23 -14.21 15.96
N SER A 76 8.34 -14.68 16.83
CA SER A 76 7.67 -15.99 16.68
C SER A 76 6.69 -16.06 15.51
N ASN A 77 5.95 -14.99 15.24
CA ASN A 77 4.90 -14.97 14.19
C ASN A 77 5.27 -14.16 12.95
N ARG A 78 6.46 -13.56 12.94
CA ARG A 78 6.92 -12.68 11.86
C ARG A 78 6.94 -13.37 10.50
N HIS A 79 7.38 -14.63 10.44
CA HIS A 79 7.48 -15.37 9.17
C HIS A 79 6.13 -15.59 8.49
N LEU A 80 5.09 -15.91 9.28
CA LEU A 80 3.73 -16.11 8.77
C LEU A 80 3.15 -14.80 8.24
N LEU A 81 3.36 -13.70 8.97
CA LEU A 81 2.92 -12.37 8.52
C LEU A 81 3.64 -11.93 7.24
N ILE A 82 4.95 -12.17 7.12
CA ILE A 82 5.70 -11.90 5.89
C ILE A 82 5.10 -12.67 4.71
N ASP A 83 4.73 -13.95 4.88
CA ASP A 83 4.12 -14.73 3.81
C ASP A 83 2.75 -14.20 3.39
N ILE A 84 1.92 -13.78 4.37
CA ILE A 84 0.62 -13.15 4.10
C ILE A 84 0.81 -11.84 3.33
N LEU A 85 1.72 -10.99 3.77
CA LEU A 85 2.03 -9.71 3.12
C LEU A 85 2.65 -9.93 1.73
N GLY A 86 3.51 -10.92 1.57
CA GLY A 86 4.11 -11.32 0.29
C GLY A 86 3.09 -11.79 -0.74
N ARG A 87 1.95 -12.32 -0.29
CA ARG A 87 0.84 -12.71 -1.18
C ARG A 87 -0.12 -11.55 -1.47
N LEU A 88 -0.54 -10.84 -0.42
CA LEU A 88 -1.63 -9.85 -0.51
C LEU A 88 -1.13 -8.45 -0.89
N CYS A 89 0.05 -8.07 -0.41
CA CYS A 89 0.56 -6.71 -0.48
C CYS A 89 1.59 -6.47 -1.60
N THR A 90 2.01 -7.49 -2.34
CA THR A 90 2.92 -7.31 -3.48
C THR A 90 2.19 -6.85 -4.73
N TYR A 91 2.91 -6.18 -5.64
CA TYR A 91 2.41 -6.00 -6.99
C TYR A 91 2.28 -7.36 -7.67
N ASP A 92 1.15 -7.56 -8.34
CA ASP A 92 0.96 -8.73 -9.17
C ASP A 92 1.91 -8.61 -10.37
N LYS A 93 2.66 -9.66 -10.71
CA LYS A 93 3.44 -9.73 -11.96
C LYS A 93 2.53 -9.87 -13.19
N ARG A 94 1.29 -9.38 -13.13
CA ARG A 94 0.43 -9.31 -14.30
C ARG A 94 1.14 -8.39 -15.29
N LYS A 95 1.67 -8.96 -16.37
CA LYS A 95 1.93 -8.23 -17.61
C LYS A 95 0.57 -7.65 -18.01
N ARG A 96 0.29 -6.41 -17.60
CA ARG A 96 -0.76 -5.63 -18.24
C ARG A 96 -0.32 -5.54 -19.69
N LEU A 97 -1.08 -6.19 -20.56
CA LEU A 97 -0.93 -6.00 -22.00
C LEU A 97 -1.00 -4.49 -22.24
N ASN A 98 -0.03 -3.99 -22.99
CA ASN A 98 -0.08 -2.60 -23.43
C ASN A 98 -1.34 -2.41 -24.27
N TYR A 99 -1.87 -1.18 -24.38
CA TYR A 99 -3.12 -0.92 -25.13
C TYR A 99 -3.06 -1.51 -26.55
N GLU A 100 -1.91 -1.38 -27.21
CA GLU A 100 -1.62 -1.97 -28.52
C GLU A 100 -1.71 -3.51 -28.52
N GLN A 101 -1.16 -4.17 -27.50
CA GLN A 101 -1.22 -5.64 -27.37
C GLN A 101 -2.64 -6.12 -27.04
N MET A 102 -3.44 -5.30 -26.38
CA MET A 102 -4.85 -5.58 -26.11
C MET A 102 -5.67 -5.49 -27.40
N LEU A 103 -5.38 -4.49 -28.25
CA LEU A 103 -5.98 -4.31 -29.57
C LEU A 103 -5.61 -5.44 -30.53
N GLU A 104 -4.33 -5.83 -30.59
CA GLU A 104 -3.90 -6.96 -31.42
C GLU A 104 -4.61 -8.26 -31.06
N ASN A 105 -4.79 -8.55 -29.76
CA ASN A 105 -5.50 -9.74 -29.32
C ASN A 105 -6.99 -9.69 -29.67
N TYR A 106 -7.61 -8.51 -29.59
CA TYR A 106 -9.00 -8.32 -30.00
C TYR A 106 -9.19 -8.53 -31.50
N VAL A 107 -8.29 -7.99 -32.32
CA VAL A 107 -8.30 -8.15 -33.78
C VAL A 107 -8.09 -9.63 -34.15
N LYS A 108 -7.15 -10.33 -33.49
CA LYS A 108 -6.92 -11.76 -33.72
C LYS A 108 -8.12 -12.64 -33.36
N GLN A 109 -8.80 -12.37 -32.24
CA GLN A 109 -9.97 -13.13 -31.82
C GLN A 109 -11.20 -12.94 -32.74
N ASN A 110 -11.32 -11.82 -33.44
CA ASN A 110 -12.48 -11.53 -34.30
C ASN A 110 -12.21 -11.80 -35.80
N HIS A 111 -11.03 -12.33 -36.15
CA HIS A 111 -10.65 -12.71 -37.52
C HIS A 111 -10.39 -14.22 -37.68
N GLU A 112 -10.55 -15.01 -36.61
CA GLU A 112 -10.53 -16.49 -36.65
C GLU A 112 -11.94 -17.12 -36.65
N ASP A 113 -13.00 -16.30 -36.71
CA ASP A 113 -14.40 -16.69 -37.03
C ASP A 113 -14.77 -16.25 -38.45
#